data_AF-A0A1J7HRH6-F1
#
_entry.id   AF-A0A1J7HRH6-F1
#
_cell.length_a   1.000
_cell.length_b   1.000
_cell.length_c   1.000
_cell.angle_alpha   90.00
_cell.angle_beta   90.00
_cell.angle_gamma   90.00
#
_symmetry.space_group_name_H-M   'P 1'
#
loop_
_entity.id
_entity.type
_entity.pdbx_description
1 polymer ?
#
loop_
_entity_poly.entity_id
_entity_poly.type
_entity_poly.pdbx_seq_one_letter_code
_entity_poly.pdbx_strand_id
1 'polypeptide(L)'
;MESICVTYGTIEKLFANGWYYDGCPQFNRKADAIQLPINCPGCGKYLQEVVPRFRVGVRVRYADDSMKFVLWNCECEQLIRQAASDLMELLLSEGELNPMSIPHDVDDIVTKSLAFKVKVQPTYKHCSVI
;
A
#
# COMPACT_ATOMS: atom_id res chain seq x y z
N MET A 1 -4.35 23.51 0.20
CA MET A 1 -5.72 23.01 0.40
C MET A 1 -5.72 21.55 -0.02
N GLU A 2 -6.03 20.64 0.89
CA GLU A 2 -6.25 19.23 0.56
C GLU A 2 -7.71 19.06 0.12
N SER A 3 -7.95 18.30 -0.95
CA SER A 3 -9.30 18.08 -1.48
C SER A 3 -9.65 16.61 -1.43
N ILE A 4 -10.91 16.29 -1.13
CA ILE A 4 -11.44 14.93 -1.16
C ILE A 4 -12.40 14.84 -2.35
N CYS A 5 -12.23 13.81 -3.18
CA CYS A 5 -13.15 13.50 -4.26
C CYS A 5 -13.46 12.00 -4.30
N VAL A 6 -14.53 11.63 -5.01
CA VAL A 6 -14.82 10.24 -5.35
C VAL A 6 -14.66 10.08 -6.85
N THR A 7 -14.00 9.02 -7.27
CA THR A 7 -13.80 8.69 -8.68
C THR A 7 -14.03 7.20 -8.91
N TYR A 8 -14.41 6.82 -10.12
CA TYR A 8 -14.57 5.43 -10.53
C TYR A 8 -13.54 5.11 -11.61
N GLY A 9 -12.94 3.93 -11.55
CA GLY A 9 -12.04 3.48 -12.59
C GLY A 9 -11.54 2.07 -12.39
N THR A 10 -10.80 1.59 -13.37
CA THR A 10 -10.22 0.26 -13.41
C THR A 10 -8.73 0.33 -13.08
N ILE A 11 -8.26 -0.53 -12.18
CA ILE A 11 -6.82 -0.67 -11.92
C ILE A 11 -6.18 -1.28 -13.17
N GLU A 12 -5.41 -0.47 -13.89
CA GLU A 12 -4.75 -0.91 -15.12
C GLU A 12 -3.47 -1.68 -14.81
N LYS A 13 -2.68 -1.18 -13.85
CA LYS A 13 -1.36 -1.72 -13.54
C LYS A 13 -0.88 -1.29 -12.17
N LEU A 14 0.03 -2.11 -11.64
CA LEU A 14 0.81 -1.79 -10.46
C LEU A 14 2.06 -0.99 -10.83
N PHE A 15 2.57 -0.21 -9.90
CA PHE A 15 3.90 0.39 -10.00
C PHE A 15 4.92 -0.51 -9.31
N ALA A 16 6.07 -0.72 -9.95
CA ALA A 16 7.19 -1.50 -9.41
C ALA A 16 8.02 -0.71 -8.38
N ASN A 17 7.36 -0.05 -7.43
CA ASN A 17 7.99 0.75 -6.38
C ASN A 17 7.88 0.12 -4.98
N GLY A 18 7.70 -1.20 -4.93
CA GLY A 18 7.42 -1.99 -3.73
C GLY A 18 5.93 -2.01 -3.40
N TRP A 19 5.45 -3.15 -2.91
CA TRP A 19 4.04 -3.36 -2.55
C TRP A 19 3.79 -3.24 -1.03
N TYR A 20 4.85 -3.15 -0.23
CA TYR A 20 4.79 -3.04 1.22
C TYR A 20 5.80 -2.02 1.77
N TYR A 21 5.64 -1.70 3.05
CA TYR A 21 6.61 -1.01 3.88
C TYR A 21 6.60 -1.61 5.28
N ASP A 22 7.71 -1.45 6.00
CA ASP A 22 7.80 -1.85 7.39
C ASP A 22 7.07 -0.86 8.29
N GLY A 23 6.07 -1.36 9.02
CA GLY A 23 5.21 -0.58 9.89
C GLY A 23 5.32 -0.97 11.36
N CYS A 24 4.83 -0.09 12.22
CA CYS A 24 4.63 -0.41 13.64
C CYS A 24 3.54 -1.49 13.80
N PRO A 25 3.74 -2.54 14.61
CA PRO A 25 2.68 -3.53 14.89
C PRO A 25 1.44 -2.90 15.53
N GLN A 26 1.64 -1.86 16.35
CA GLN A 26 0.62 -1.23 17.16
C GLN A 26 -0.07 -0.03 16.48
N PHE A 27 0.45 0.48 15.35
CA PHE A 27 -0.09 1.68 14.71
C PHE A 27 0.13 1.67 13.18
N ASN A 28 -0.88 2.06 12.41
CA ASN A 28 -0.84 2.10 10.94
C ASN A 28 -0.04 3.30 10.38
N ARG A 29 0.89 3.89 11.15
CA ARG A 29 1.79 4.95 10.64
C ARG A 29 3.09 4.33 10.16
N LYS A 30 3.60 4.86 9.04
CA LYS A 30 4.92 4.52 8.49
C LYS A 30 5.99 4.63 9.58
N ALA A 31 6.73 3.56 9.77
CA ALA A 31 7.98 3.60 10.50
C ALA A 31 9.08 3.86 9.46
N ASP A 32 9.79 4.97 9.56
CA ASP A 32 11.02 5.16 8.79
C ASP A 32 12.12 4.34 9.48
N ALA A 33 12.10 3.02 9.28
CA ALA A 33 13.05 2.11 9.88
C ALA A 33 14.35 2.11 9.08
N ILE A 34 15.41 2.73 9.61
CA ILE A 34 16.78 2.56 9.11
C ILE A 34 17.49 1.46 9.91
N GLN A 35 17.28 1.39 11.23
CA GLN A 35 17.76 0.31 12.11
C GLN A 35 16.86 0.20 13.36
N LEU A 36 16.42 -1.01 13.71
CA LEU A 36 15.76 -1.27 15.00
C LEU A 36 16.78 -1.30 16.15
N PRO A 37 16.40 -0.88 17.37
CA PRO A 37 15.09 -0.39 17.77
C PRO A 37 14.85 1.08 17.38
N ILE A 38 13.62 1.41 16.97
CA ILE A 38 13.22 2.79 16.62
C ILE A 38 12.10 3.30 17.53
N ASN A 39 12.08 4.60 17.79
CA ASN A 39 10.95 5.23 18.44
C ASN A 39 9.83 5.46 17.41
N CYS A 40 8.67 4.84 17.61
CA CYS A 40 7.54 5.05 16.73
C CYS A 40 6.86 6.39 17.04
N PRO A 41 6.84 7.37 16.13
CA PRO A 41 6.18 8.65 16.36
C PRO A 41 4.64 8.52 16.46
N GLY A 42 4.07 7.39 16.04
CA GLY A 42 2.63 7.12 16.14
C GLY A 42 2.20 6.69 17.54
N CYS A 43 2.86 5.69 18.13
CA CYS A 43 2.48 5.14 19.44
C CYS A 43 3.38 5.58 20.60
N GLY A 44 4.49 6.28 20.33
CA GLY A 44 5.44 6.76 21.34
C GLY A 44 6.28 5.66 22.01
N LYS A 45 6.23 4.43 21.49
CA LYS A 45 6.95 3.27 22.04
C LYS A 45 8.20 2.94 21.22
N TYR A 46 9.18 2.34 21.90
CA TYR A 46 10.30 1.67 21.24
C TYR A 46 9.80 0.40 20.54
N LEU A 47 10.00 0.34 19.23
CA LEU A 47 9.73 -0.84 18.43
C LEU A 47 10.94 -1.76 18.47
N GLN A 48 10.72 -3.01 18.88
CA GLN A 48 11.70 -4.09 18.80
C GLN A 48 11.56 -4.89 17.50
N GLU A 49 10.41 -4.78 16.85
CA GLU A 49 10.06 -5.45 15.60
C GLU A 49 9.21 -4.53 14.72
N VAL A 50 9.16 -4.84 13.43
CA VAL A 50 8.31 -4.22 12.42
C VAL A 50 7.48 -5.29 11.74
N VAL A 51 6.33 -4.90 11.21
CA VAL A 51 5.44 -5.77 10.44
C VAL A 51 5.28 -5.23 9.02
N PRO A 52 5.30 -6.10 7.98
CA PRO A 52 4.97 -5.68 6.63
C PRO A 52 3.54 -5.12 6.56
N ARG A 53 3.37 -3.97 5.88
CA ARG A 53 2.08 -3.33 5.63
C ARG A 53 1.97 -2.92 4.18
N PHE A 54 0.80 -3.05 3.55
CA PHE A 54 0.65 -2.70 2.14
C PHE A 54 0.85 -1.20 1.88
N ARG A 55 1.54 -0.92 0.78
CA ARG A 55 1.57 0.37 0.09
C ARG A 55 1.71 0.08 -1.39
N VAL A 56 0.58 -0.03 -2.07
CA VAL A 56 0.54 -0.41 -3.48
C VAL A 56 0.29 0.82 -4.34
N GLY A 57 1.27 1.18 -5.16
CA GLY A 57 1.08 2.19 -6.20
C GLY A 57 0.31 1.61 -7.38
N VAL A 58 -0.79 2.25 -7.78
CA VAL A 58 -1.62 1.81 -8.90
C VAL A 58 -1.85 2.92 -9.92
N ARG A 59 -1.98 2.55 -11.18
CA ARG A 59 -2.60 3.42 -12.20
C ARG A 59 -4.05 3.00 -12.37
N VAL A 60 -4.95 3.94 -12.19
CA VAL A 60 -6.39 3.77 -12.41
C VAL A 60 -6.78 4.49 -13.70
N ARG A 61 -7.44 3.77 -14.61
CA ARG A 61 -7.96 4.31 -15.86
C ARG A 61 -9.47 4.57 -15.75
N TYR A 62 -9.91 5.68 -16.34
CA TYR A 62 -11.30 5.93 -16.65
C TYR A 62 -11.41 6.52 -18.06
N ALA A 63 -12.11 5.84 -18.96
CA ALA A 63 -12.13 6.16 -20.39
C ALA A 63 -10.69 6.29 -20.95
N ASP A 64 -10.36 7.42 -21.57
CA ASP A 64 -9.06 7.69 -22.17
C ASP A 64 -8.05 8.35 -21.20
N ASP A 65 -8.46 8.62 -19.96
CA ASP A 65 -7.62 9.25 -18.95
C ASP A 65 -7.14 8.23 -17.89
N SER A 66 -6.01 8.53 -17.25
CA SER A 66 -5.48 7.70 -16.16
C SER A 66 -4.87 8.55 -15.05
N MET A 67 -5.10 8.12 -13.82
CA MET A 67 -4.58 8.76 -12.62
C MET A 67 -3.78 7.77 -11.78
N LYS A 68 -2.81 8.28 -11.01
CA LYS A 68 -1.96 7.47 -10.12
C LYS A 68 -2.49 7.56 -8.70
N PHE A 69 -2.77 6.42 -8.07
CA PHE A 69 -3.14 6.33 -6.67
C PHE A 69 -2.14 5.50 -5.86
N VAL A 70 -2.17 5.70 -4.54
CA VAL A 70 -1.56 4.80 -3.57
C VAL A 70 -2.69 4.20 -2.74
N LEU A 71 -2.78 2.86 -2.74
CA LEU A 71 -3.59 2.08 -1.82
C LEU A 71 -2.76 1.78 -0.58
N TRP A 72 -3.29 2.09 0.61
CA TRP A 72 -2.62 1.81 1.86
C TRP A 72 -3.14 0.51 2.46
N ASN A 73 -2.58 0.13 3.61
CA ASN A 73 -2.83 -1.15 4.27
C ASN A 73 -4.32 -1.48 4.40
N CYS A 74 -5.13 -0.54 4.90
CA CYS A 74 -6.56 -0.78 5.13
C CYS A 74 -7.31 -1.03 3.82
N GLU A 75 -7.01 -0.31 2.75
CA GLU A 75 -7.67 -0.47 1.45
C GLU A 75 -7.25 -1.78 0.78
N CYS A 76 -5.96 -2.14 0.87
CA CYS A 76 -5.44 -3.40 0.36
C CYS A 76 -6.01 -4.60 1.11
N GLU A 77 -6.06 -4.60 2.45
CA GLU A 77 -6.65 -5.68 3.25
C GLU A 77 -8.14 -5.87 2.92
N GLN A 78 -8.87 -4.78 2.67
CA GLN A 78 -10.27 -4.86 2.24
C GLN A 78 -10.42 -5.49 0.84
N LEU A 79 -9.49 -5.21 -0.06
CA LEU A 79 -9.55 -5.66 -1.47
C LEU A 79 -9.00 -7.07 -1.68
N ILE A 80 -7.94 -7.43 -0.94
CA ILE A 80 -7.17 -8.67 -1.05
C ILE A 80 -7.65 -9.71 -0.03
N ARG A 81 -8.23 -9.28 1.10
CA ARG A 81 -8.71 -10.14 2.20
C ARG A 81 -7.61 -10.92 2.92
N GLN A 82 -6.35 -10.47 2.81
CA GLN A 82 -5.20 -11.03 3.52
C GLN A 82 -4.31 -9.89 4.05
N ALA A 83 -3.53 -10.16 5.10
CA ALA A 83 -2.54 -9.21 5.60
C ALA A 83 -1.25 -9.26 4.77
N ALA A 84 -0.51 -8.15 4.72
CA ALA A 84 0.77 -8.11 4.02
C ALA A 84 1.83 -9.02 4.65
N SER A 85 1.75 -9.26 5.96
CA SER A 85 2.62 -10.22 6.67
C SER A 85 2.45 -11.64 6.14
N ASP A 86 1.20 -12.04 5.91
CA ASP A 86 0.86 -13.42 5.52
C ASP A 86 1.35 -13.69 4.09
N LEU A 87 1.17 -12.71 3.19
CA LEU A 87 1.70 -12.78 1.83
C LEU A 87 3.23 -12.76 1.80
N MET A 88 3.87 -12.02 2.70
CA MET A 88 5.34 -12.01 2.81
C MET A 88 5.86 -13.37 3.28
N GLU A 89 5.23 -13.95 4.30
CA GLU A 89 5.60 -15.28 4.81
C GLU A 89 5.40 -16.36 3.74
N LEU A 90 4.32 -16.29 2.97
CA LEU A 90 4.06 -17.19 1.85
C LEU A 90 5.18 -17.13 0.80
N LEU A 91 5.54 -15.93 0.33
CA LEU A 91 6.65 -15.76 -0.63
C LEU A 91 7.96 -16.36 -0.10
N LEU A 92 8.31 -16.10 1.16
CA LEU A 92 9.50 -16.66 1.78
C LEU A 92 9.44 -18.19 1.86
N SER A 93 8.28 -18.76 2.16
CA SER A 93 8.07 -20.21 2.24
C SER A 93 8.21 -20.91 0.88
N GLU A 94 7.87 -20.21 -0.21
CA GLU A 94 8.04 -20.66 -1.59
C GLU A 94 9.49 -20.46 -2.09
N GLY A 95 10.37 -19.90 -1.26
CA GLY A 95 11.77 -19.64 -1.60
C GLY A 95 11.98 -18.38 -2.43
N GLU A 96 10.97 -17.50 -2.53
CA GLU A 96 11.12 -16.19 -3.14
C GLU A 96 11.84 -15.25 -2.16
N LEU A 97 13.06 -14.86 -2.51
CA LEU A 97 13.93 -14.00 -1.69
C LEU A 97 14.04 -12.58 -2.24
N ASN A 98 13.49 -12.33 -3.43
CA ASN A 98 13.50 -11.01 -4.03
C ASN A 98 12.45 -10.10 -3.33
N PRO A 99 12.88 -9.03 -2.63
CA PRO A 99 11.95 -8.14 -1.95
C PRO A 99 11.06 -7.33 -2.90
N MET A 100 11.38 -7.33 -4.20
CA MET A 100 10.58 -6.68 -5.24
C MET A 100 9.54 -7.60 -5.88
N SER A 101 9.53 -8.89 -5.53
CA SER A 101 8.52 -9.82 -6.05
C SER A 101 7.15 -9.45 -5.50
N ILE A 102 6.19 -9.35 -6.42
CA ILE A 102 4.81 -8.98 -6.13
C ILE A 102 4.03 -10.27 -5.89
N PRO A 103 3.36 -10.45 -4.74
CA PRO A 103 2.50 -11.60 -4.49
C PRO A 103 1.39 -11.68 -5.52
N HIS A 104 0.99 -12.90 -5.91
CA HIS A 104 -0.10 -13.13 -6.87
C HIS A 104 -1.38 -12.39 -6.45
N ASP A 105 -1.77 -12.47 -5.17
CA ASP A 105 -2.96 -11.80 -4.63
C ASP A 105 -2.92 -10.26 -4.75
N VAL A 106 -1.71 -9.68 -4.76
CA VAL A 106 -1.52 -8.24 -5.01
C VAL A 106 -1.68 -7.94 -6.50
N ASP A 107 -1.17 -8.81 -7.39
CA ASP A 107 -1.34 -8.65 -8.85
C ASP A 107 -2.79 -8.86 -9.29
N ASP A 108 -3.54 -9.74 -8.62
CA ASP A 108 -4.96 -10.02 -8.87
C ASP A 108 -5.90 -8.81 -8.69
N ILE A 109 -5.41 -7.72 -8.08
CA ILE A 109 -6.20 -6.47 -8.02
C ILE A 109 -6.22 -5.73 -9.35
N VAL A 110 -5.29 -6.03 -10.27
CA VAL A 110 -5.31 -5.52 -11.64
C VAL A 110 -6.61 -5.97 -12.31
N THR A 111 -7.15 -5.14 -13.19
CA THR A 111 -8.47 -5.29 -13.85
C THR A 111 -9.70 -5.06 -12.96
N LYS A 112 -9.54 -4.95 -11.63
CA LYS A 112 -10.68 -4.60 -10.75
C LYS A 112 -11.13 -3.16 -10.99
N SER A 113 -12.45 -2.98 -11.12
CA SER A 113 -13.08 -1.67 -11.26
C SER A 113 -13.79 -1.29 -9.96
N LEU A 114 -13.46 -0.13 -9.42
CA LEU A 114 -13.84 0.29 -8.07
C LEU A 114 -14.20 1.78 -8.06
N ALA A 115 -15.00 2.16 -7.06
CA ALA A 115 -15.10 3.55 -6.64
C ALA A 115 -14.01 3.85 -5.59
N PHE A 116 -13.20 4.87 -5.82
CA PHE A 116 -12.14 5.32 -4.95
C PHE A 116 -12.52 6.65 -4.31
N LYS A 117 -12.51 6.72 -2.99
CA LYS A 117 -12.49 7.98 -2.27
C LYS A 117 -11.04 8.42 -2.14
N VAL A 118 -10.69 9.54 -2.74
CA VAL A 118 -9.30 9.96 -2.91
C VAL A 118 -9.07 11.28 -2.19
N LYS A 119 -8.01 11.32 -1.38
CA LYS A 119 -7.43 12.54 -0.86
C LYS A 119 -6.35 13.03 -1.82
N VAL A 120 -6.60 14.17 -2.46
CA VAL A 120 -5.68 14.82 -3.38
C VAL A 120 -4.80 15.79 -2.60
N GLN A 121 -3.49 15.67 -2.76
CA GLN A 121 -2.49 16.55 -2.15
C GLN A 121 -1.73 17.30 -3.25
N PRO A 122 -2.17 18.53 -3.62
CA PRO A 122 -1.61 19.28 -4.74
C PRO A 122 -0.11 19.56 -4.59
N THR A 123 0.32 19.84 -3.36
CA THR A 123 1.73 20.15 -3.02
C THR A 123 2.67 19.01 -3.35
N TYR A 124 2.25 17.76 -3.15
CA TYR A 124 3.07 16.58 -3.37
C TYR A 124 2.75 15.86 -4.68
N LYS A 125 1.77 16.36 -5.46
CA LYS A 125 1.27 15.73 -6.70
C LYS A 125 0.92 14.24 -6.49
N HIS A 126 0.40 13.91 -5.31
CA HIS A 126 0.04 12.57 -4.92
C HIS A 126 -1.45 12.49 -4.57
N CYS A 127 -2.03 11.34 -4.87
CA CYS A 127 -3.40 10.98 -4.57
C CYS A 127 -3.39 9.68 -3.76
N SER A 128 -3.97 9.72 -2.56
CA SER A 128 -4.09 8.55 -1.67
C SER A 128 -5.54 8.16 -1.54
N VAL A 129 -5.81 6.85 -1.56
CA VAL A 129 -7.16 6.33 -1.27
C VAL A 129 -7.35 6.32 0.25
N ILE A 130 -8.55 6.69 0.71
CA ILE A 130 -8.94 6.84 2.12
C ILE A 130 -10.32 6.27 2.40
#